data_AF-A0A645HHM5-F1
#
_entry.id   AF-A0A645HHM5-F1
#
_cell.length_a   1.000
_cell.length_b   1.000
_cell.length_c   1.000
_cell.angle_alpha   90.00
_cell.angle_beta   90.00
_cell.angle_gamma   90.00
#
_symmetry.space_group_name_H-M   'P 1'
#
loop_
_entity.id
_entity.type
_entity.pdbx_description
1 polymer ?
#
loop_
_entity_poly.entity_id
_entity_poly.type
_entity_poly.pdbx_seq_one_letter_code
_entity_poly.pdbx_strand_id
1 'polypeptide(L)'
;MKGATFDALVAANEVEVPASMLSQEIDRQRQQMIQQFTQQFGAQGAKAFDSSMLPDDLFKEQAEKSVKLGVLVSKVLADAKIEVDAARVEAYIEDMASSYEDPTEVIEYFKNDKQQRAQIEAVVLEDQVVDHILASAKVTDKKVSYEDLLKEQQARQQG
;
A
#
# COMPACT_ATOMS: atom_id res chain seq x y z
N MET A 1 6.48 1.09 10.77
CA MET A 1 6.38 2.56 10.89
C MET A 1 5.47 3.13 9.82
N LYS A 2 5.73 2.87 8.53
CA LYS A 2 4.89 3.23 7.38
C LYS A 2 3.37 3.19 7.60
N GLY A 3 2.81 2.03 7.95
CA GLY A 3 1.37 1.90 8.23
C GLY A 3 0.88 2.86 9.32
N ALA A 4 1.60 2.95 10.45
CA ALA A 4 1.25 3.88 11.53
C ALA A 4 1.36 5.36 11.11
N THR A 5 2.29 5.71 10.23
CA THR A 5 2.40 7.07 9.67
C THR A 5 1.15 7.42 8.84
N PHE A 6 0.68 6.49 7.99
CA PHE A 6 -0.51 6.71 7.19
C PHE A 6 -1.80 6.69 8.00
N ASP A 7 -1.91 5.80 8.98
CA ASP A 7 -3.03 5.80 9.91
C ASP A 7 -3.11 7.14 10.67
N ALA A 8 -1.97 7.64 11.16
CA ALA A 8 -1.90 8.94 11.81
C ALA A 8 -2.22 10.10 10.85
N LEU A 9 -1.78 10.03 9.59
CA LEU A 9 -2.10 11.02 8.57
C LEU A 9 -3.61 11.08 8.32
N VAL A 10 -4.29 9.93 8.18
CA VAL A 10 -5.73 9.87 8.00
C VAL A 10 -6.48 10.32 9.26
N ALA A 11 -6.04 9.90 10.45
CA ALA A 11 -6.70 10.26 11.71
C ALA A 11 -6.58 11.77 12.04
N ALA A 12 -5.48 12.41 11.62
CA ALA A 12 -5.24 13.83 11.87
C ALA A 12 -5.95 14.77 10.87
N ASN A 13 -6.52 14.23 9.78
CA ASN A 13 -7.10 15.04 8.71
C ASN A 13 -8.49 14.53 8.34
N GLU A 14 -9.52 15.38 8.53
CA GLU A 14 -10.85 15.09 8.00
C GLU A 14 -10.87 15.28 6.49
N VAL A 15 -11.20 14.22 5.76
CA VAL A 15 -11.33 14.22 4.30
C VAL A 15 -12.71 13.67 3.95
N GLU A 16 -13.49 14.48 3.26
CA GLU A 16 -14.77 14.04 2.69
C GLU A 16 -14.51 13.21 1.44
N VAL A 17 -15.06 12.00 1.40
CA VAL A 17 -14.88 11.06 0.29
C VAL A 17 -16.05 11.19 -0.68
N PRO A 18 -15.82 11.61 -1.94
CA PRO A 18 -16.88 11.62 -2.95
C PRO A 18 -17.41 10.20 -3.19
N ALA A 19 -18.73 10.05 -3.25
CA ALA A 19 -19.38 8.76 -3.47
C ALA A 19 -18.86 8.02 -4.71
N SER A 20 -18.54 8.75 -5.79
CA SER A 20 -17.97 8.18 -7.01
C SER A 20 -16.58 7.58 -6.79
N MET A 21 -15.73 8.21 -5.99
CA MET A 21 -14.40 7.68 -5.67
C MET A 21 -14.51 6.46 -4.75
N LEU A 22 -15.43 6.48 -3.79
CA LEU A 22 -15.70 5.32 -2.94
C LEU A 22 -16.16 4.12 -3.77
N SER A 23 -17.14 4.30 -4.67
CA SER A 23 -17.62 3.23 -5.54
C SER A 23 -16.51 2.66 -6.43
N GLN A 24 -15.68 3.51 -7.03
CA GLN A 24 -14.54 3.06 -7.83
C GLN A 24 -13.54 2.24 -7.02
N GLU A 25 -13.26 2.66 -5.79
CA GLU A 25 -12.33 1.96 -4.91
C GLU A 25 -12.89 0.61 -4.44
N ILE A 26 -14.20 0.54 -4.12
CA ILE A 26 -14.88 -0.72 -3.82
C ILE A 26 -14.73 -1.70 -5.00
N ASP A 27 -14.99 -1.24 -6.22
CA ASP A 27 -14.87 -2.10 -7.40
C ASP A 27 -13.44 -2.54 -7.66
N ARG A 28 -12.46 -1.64 -7.45
CA ARG A 28 -11.03 -1.97 -7.55
C ARG A 28 -10.64 -3.07 -6.56
N GLN A 29 -11.04 -2.94 -5.29
CA GLN A 29 -10.73 -3.93 -4.25
C GLN A 29 -11.43 -5.27 -4.52
N ARG A 30 -12.68 -5.24 -4.99
CA ARG A 30 -13.43 -6.43 -5.40
C ARG A 30 -12.72 -7.18 -6.52
N GLN A 31 -12.28 -6.47 -7.55
CA GLN A 31 -11.53 -7.05 -8.67
C GLN A 31 -10.20 -7.65 -8.21
N GLN A 32 -9.48 -6.98 -7.30
CA GLN A 32 -8.25 -7.51 -6.72
C GLN A 32 -8.50 -8.82 -5.95
N MET A 33 -9.55 -8.87 -5.13
CA MET A 33 -9.91 -10.08 -4.39
C MET A 33 -10.24 -11.25 -5.34
N ILE A 34 -11.01 -10.99 -6.41
CA ILE A 34 -11.31 -12.01 -7.43
C ILE A 34 -10.04 -12.48 -8.14
N GLN A 35 -9.13 -11.56 -8.50
CA GLN A 35 -7.86 -11.91 -9.14
C GLN A 35 -6.98 -12.77 -8.23
N GLN A 36 -6.84 -12.39 -6.95
CA GLN A 36 -6.07 -13.18 -5.98
C GLN A 36 -6.66 -14.57 -5.79
N PHE A 37 -7.98 -14.67 -5.65
CA PHE A 37 -8.67 -15.96 -5.55
C PHE A 37 -8.45 -16.81 -6.81
N THR A 38 -8.54 -16.20 -8.00
CA THR A 38 -8.31 -16.89 -9.27
C THR A 38 -6.87 -17.37 -9.41
N GLN A 39 -5.88 -16.59 -8.96
CA GLN A 39 -4.48 -17.01 -8.95
C GLN A 39 -4.24 -18.20 -8.01
N GLN A 40 -4.91 -18.22 -6.86
CA GLN A 40 -4.75 -19.28 -5.86
C GLN A 40 -5.48 -20.59 -6.24
N PHE A 41 -6.68 -20.50 -6.83
CA PHE A 41 -7.57 -21.66 -7.08
C PHE A 41 -7.79 -21.97 -8.57
N GLY A 42 -7.12 -21.23 -9.47
CA GLY A 42 -7.21 -21.41 -10.91
C GLY A 42 -8.61 -21.13 -11.49
N ALA A 43 -8.82 -21.58 -12.72
CA ALA A 43 -10.05 -21.33 -13.49
C ALA A 43 -11.32 -21.94 -12.87
N GLN A 44 -11.20 -22.92 -11.97
CA GLN A 44 -12.34 -23.49 -11.24
C GLN A 44 -12.77 -22.58 -10.08
N GLY A 45 -11.82 -21.99 -9.35
CA GLY A 45 -12.12 -20.99 -8.33
C GLY A 45 -12.77 -19.74 -8.91
N ALA A 46 -12.27 -19.26 -10.06
CA ALA A 46 -12.82 -18.09 -10.76
C ALA A 46 -14.31 -18.21 -11.15
N LYS A 47 -14.82 -19.44 -11.36
CA LYS A 47 -16.23 -19.69 -11.69
C LYS A 47 -17.12 -19.78 -10.46
N ALA A 48 -16.53 -20.03 -9.29
CA ALA A 48 -17.24 -20.20 -8.02
C ALA A 48 -17.22 -18.94 -7.15
N PHE A 49 -16.43 -17.92 -7.53
CA PHE A 49 -16.23 -16.71 -6.77
C PHE A 49 -16.29 -15.49 -7.70
N ASP A 50 -17.43 -14.81 -7.70
CA ASP A 50 -17.70 -13.66 -8.57
C ASP A 50 -18.23 -12.45 -7.78
N SER A 51 -18.44 -11.33 -8.49
CA SER A 51 -18.88 -10.07 -7.89
C SER A 51 -20.24 -10.15 -7.17
N SER A 52 -21.10 -11.13 -7.51
CA SER A 52 -22.40 -11.29 -6.85
C SER A 52 -22.28 -11.82 -5.41
N MET A 53 -21.16 -12.49 -5.08
CA MET A 53 -20.86 -12.98 -3.74
C MET A 53 -20.11 -11.96 -2.88
N LEU A 54 -19.77 -10.80 -3.46
CA LEU A 54 -18.93 -9.79 -2.86
C LEU A 54 -19.69 -8.46 -2.76
N PRO A 55 -20.61 -8.33 -1.78
CA PRO A 55 -21.36 -7.10 -1.58
C PRO A 55 -20.46 -5.94 -1.16
N ASP A 56 -20.86 -4.73 -1.54
CA ASP A 56 -20.11 -3.50 -1.33
C ASP A 56 -19.77 -3.25 0.15
N ASP A 57 -20.64 -3.67 1.07
CA ASP A 57 -20.44 -3.51 2.52
C ASP A 57 -19.17 -4.22 3.02
N LEU A 58 -18.69 -5.26 2.33
CA LEU A 58 -17.42 -5.92 2.68
C LEU A 58 -16.20 -5.01 2.44
N PHE A 59 -16.32 -4.05 1.53
CA PHE A 59 -15.22 -3.20 1.10
C PHE A 59 -15.36 -1.77 1.59
N LYS A 60 -16.57 -1.34 1.97
CA LYS A 60 -16.90 0.06 2.20
C LYS A 60 -15.95 0.77 3.17
N GLU A 61 -15.69 0.18 4.33
CA GLU A 61 -14.79 0.79 5.33
C GLU A 61 -13.35 0.89 4.82
N GLN A 62 -12.83 -0.21 4.25
CA GLN A 62 -11.46 -0.25 3.73
C GLN A 62 -11.30 0.66 2.51
N ALA A 63 -12.29 0.72 1.63
CA ALA A 63 -12.32 1.60 0.48
C ALA A 63 -12.36 3.08 0.90
N GLU A 64 -13.14 3.42 1.93
CA GLU A 64 -13.16 4.78 2.46
C GLU A 64 -11.79 5.19 3.01
N LYS A 65 -11.14 4.32 3.80
CA LYS A 65 -9.77 4.54 4.28
C LYS A 65 -8.77 4.71 3.12
N SER A 66 -8.83 3.82 2.12
CA SER A 66 -7.95 3.88 0.94
C SER A 66 -8.12 5.17 0.14
N VAL A 67 -9.36 5.63 -0.09
CA VAL A 67 -9.60 6.90 -0.81
C VAL A 67 -9.08 8.08 -0.02
N LYS A 68 -9.38 8.17 1.28
CA LYS A 68 -8.87 9.26 2.14
C LYS A 68 -7.34 9.31 2.10
N LEU A 69 -6.70 8.16 2.28
CA LEU A 69 -5.24 8.07 2.23
C LEU A 69 -4.70 8.49 0.85
N GLY A 70 -5.29 7.99 -0.24
CA GLY A 70 -4.87 8.34 -1.60
C GLY A 70 -4.94 9.84 -1.88
N VAL A 71 -6.00 10.51 -1.42
CA VAL A 71 -6.16 11.97 -1.55
C VAL A 71 -5.09 12.70 -0.73
N LEU A 72 -4.87 12.31 0.52
CA LEU A 72 -3.87 12.94 1.40
C LEU A 72 -2.46 12.77 0.88
N VAL A 73 -2.08 11.55 0.47
CA VAL A 73 -0.77 11.25 -0.11
C VAL A 73 -0.56 12.04 -1.41
N SER A 74 -1.57 12.09 -2.28
CA SER A 74 -1.51 12.88 -3.52
C SER A 74 -1.30 14.37 -3.24
N LYS A 75 -1.96 14.90 -2.20
CA LYS A 75 -1.79 16.29 -1.78
C LYS A 75 -0.37 16.55 -1.24
N VAL A 76 0.16 15.66 -0.41
CA VAL A 76 1.54 15.75 0.11
C VAL A 76 2.55 15.73 -1.04
N LEU A 77 2.41 14.79 -1.97
CA LEU A 77 3.26 14.70 -3.17
C LEU A 77 3.27 16.01 -3.95
N ALA A 78 2.08 16.57 -4.21
CA ALA A 78 1.93 17.81 -4.97
C ALA A 78 2.52 19.03 -4.24
N ASP A 79 2.24 19.18 -2.94
CA ASP A 79 2.69 20.33 -2.15
C ASP A 79 4.20 20.32 -1.92
N ALA A 80 4.74 19.15 -1.59
CA ALA A 80 6.16 18.97 -1.34
C ALA A 80 6.97 18.77 -2.64
N LYS A 81 6.30 18.65 -3.79
CA LYS A 81 6.90 18.36 -5.11
C LYS A 81 7.81 17.14 -5.06
N ILE A 82 7.33 16.09 -4.40
CA ILE A 82 8.05 14.84 -4.27
C ILE A 82 7.89 14.08 -5.60
N GLU A 83 9.01 13.88 -6.27
CA GLU A 83 9.13 13.01 -7.43
C GLU A 83 9.90 11.74 -7.02
N VAL A 84 9.71 10.66 -7.77
CA VAL A 84 10.40 9.41 -7.50
C VAL A 84 11.91 9.60 -7.67
N ASP A 85 12.67 9.23 -6.63
CA ASP A 85 14.12 9.27 -6.66
C ASP A 85 14.65 8.03 -7.37
N ALA A 86 15.19 8.22 -8.58
CA ALA A 86 15.73 7.15 -9.40
C ALA A 86 16.87 6.38 -8.70
N ALA A 87 17.70 7.06 -7.90
CA ALA A 87 18.79 6.40 -7.18
C ALA A 87 18.25 5.49 -6.06
N ARG A 88 17.17 5.90 -5.39
CA ARG A 88 16.47 5.04 -4.42
C ARG A 88 15.80 3.85 -5.09
N VAL A 89 15.26 4.02 -6.30
CA VAL A 89 14.71 2.92 -7.10
C VAL A 89 15.79 1.90 -7.45
N GLU A 90 16.95 2.34 -7.93
CA GLU A 90 18.08 1.46 -8.22
C GLU A 90 18.55 0.72 -6.96
N ALA A 91 18.74 1.45 -5.85
CA ALA A 91 19.13 0.84 -4.58
C ALA A 91 18.11 -0.18 -4.06
N TYR A 92 16.81 0.07 -4.23
CA TYR A 92 15.75 -0.86 -3.84
C TYR A 92 15.80 -2.15 -4.68
N ILE A 93 16.01 -2.02 -6.00
CA ILE A 93 16.14 -3.18 -6.89
C ILE A 93 17.39 -4.00 -6.53
N GLU A 94 18.52 -3.34 -6.26
CA GLU A 94 19.76 -3.99 -5.85
C GLU A 94 19.61 -4.76 -4.53
N ASP A 95 18.96 -4.14 -3.52
CA ASP A 95 18.70 -4.78 -2.23
C ASP A 95 17.83 -6.03 -2.39
N MET A 96 16.73 -5.92 -3.14
CA MET A 96 15.86 -7.06 -3.44
C MET A 96 16.60 -8.17 -4.20
N ALA A 97 17.41 -7.82 -5.20
CA ALA A 97 18.20 -8.75 -5.99
C ALA A 97 19.31 -9.44 -5.19
N SER A 98 19.81 -8.82 -4.12
CA SER A 98 20.94 -9.32 -3.32
C SER A 98 20.71 -10.71 -2.70
N SER A 99 19.45 -11.08 -2.48
CA SER A 99 19.05 -12.38 -1.92
C SER A 99 18.98 -13.51 -2.96
N TYR A 100 19.11 -13.21 -4.24
CA TYR A 100 19.01 -14.18 -5.33
C TYR A 100 20.39 -14.76 -5.70
N GLU A 101 20.39 -15.96 -6.28
CA GLU A 101 21.62 -16.62 -6.74
C GLU A 101 22.31 -15.85 -7.88
N ASP A 102 21.53 -15.22 -8.78
CA ASP A 102 22.02 -14.29 -9.79
C ASP A 102 21.30 -12.93 -9.68
N PRO A 103 21.88 -11.97 -8.92
CA PRO A 103 21.30 -10.63 -8.78
C PRO A 103 21.22 -9.86 -10.11
N THR A 104 22.08 -10.17 -11.08
CA THR A 104 22.17 -9.43 -12.35
C THR A 104 20.91 -9.64 -13.18
N GLU A 105 20.43 -10.90 -13.26
CA GLU A 105 19.20 -11.24 -13.99
C GLU A 105 17.99 -10.52 -13.39
N VAL A 106 17.91 -10.43 -12.07
CA VAL A 106 16.83 -9.74 -11.36
C VAL A 106 16.86 -8.24 -11.67
N ILE A 107 18.03 -7.60 -11.59
CA ILE A 107 18.19 -6.18 -11.92
C ILE A 107 17.77 -5.91 -13.37
N GLU A 108 18.21 -6.74 -14.31
CA GLU A 108 17.85 -6.61 -15.73
C GLU A 108 16.35 -6.80 -15.97
N TYR A 109 15.71 -7.73 -15.24
CA TYR A 109 14.27 -7.94 -15.31
C TYR A 109 13.49 -6.66 -14.96
N PHE A 110 13.78 -6.05 -13.80
CA PHE A 110 13.11 -4.80 -13.39
C PHE A 110 13.50 -3.60 -14.26
N LYS A 111 14.66 -3.62 -14.89
CA LYS A 111 15.06 -2.56 -15.83
C LYS A 111 14.30 -2.64 -17.16
N ASN A 112 14.06 -3.84 -17.66
CA ASN A 112 13.45 -4.08 -18.97
C ASN A 112 11.92 -4.13 -18.92
N ASP A 113 11.35 -4.61 -17.81
CA ASP A 113 9.90 -4.67 -17.61
C ASP A 113 9.39 -3.38 -16.96
N LYS A 114 8.79 -2.50 -17.79
CA LYS A 114 8.23 -1.22 -17.34
C LYS A 114 7.14 -1.37 -16.28
N GLN A 115 6.33 -2.42 -16.35
CA GLN A 115 5.24 -2.64 -15.40
C GLN A 115 5.80 -3.01 -14.03
N GLN A 116 6.86 -3.82 -14.00
CA GLN A 116 7.52 -4.18 -12.76
C GLN A 116 8.32 -3.01 -12.19
N ARG A 117 9.00 -2.25 -13.04
CA ARG A 117 9.68 -1.02 -12.62
C ARG A 117 8.72 -0.03 -11.97
N ALA A 118 7.56 0.19 -12.57
CA ALA A 118 6.54 1.10 -12.04
C ALA A 118 6.02 0.69 -10.65
N GLN A 119 5.98 -0.62 -10.35
CA GLN A 119 5.62 -1.10 -9.01
C GLN A 119 6.71 -0.74 -7.98
N ILE A 120 7.98 -0.88 -8.34
CA ILE A 120 9.09 -0.47 -7.47
C ILE A 120 9.10 1.05 -7.27
N GLU A 121 8.88 1.82 -8.34
CA GLU A 121 8.77 3.28 -8.26
C GLU A 121 7.65 3.70 -7.31
N ALA A 122 6.50 3.02 -7.34
CA ALA A 122 5.40 3.29 -6.42
C ALA A 122 5.78 3.04 -4.95
N VAL A 123 6.49 1.93 -4.66
CA VAL A 123 6.97 1.61 -3.30
C VAL A 123 7.96 2.67 -2.81
N VAL A 124 8.93 3.03 -3.64
CA VAL A 124 9.94 4.05 -3.29
C VAL A 124 9.30 5.42 -3.07
N LEU A 125 8.35 5.80 -3.92
CA LEU A 125 7.63 7.06 -3.78
C LEU A 125 6.84 7.11 -2.47
N GLU A 126 6.18 6.00 -2.10
CA GLU A 126 5.46 5.88 -0.84
C GLU A 126 6.40 6.02 0.37
N ASP A 127 7.59 5.44 0.31
CA ASP A 127 8.61 5.57 1.35
C ASP A 127 9.15 7.02 1.44
N GLN A 128 9.35 7.69 0.31
CA GLN A 128 9.72 9.11 0.29
C GLN A 128 8.65 10.00 0.94
N VAL A 129 7.36 9.70 0.73
CA VAL A 129 6.25 10.40 1.40
C VAL A 129 6.29 10.18 2.91
N VAL A 130 6.52 8.94 3.36
CA VAL A 130 6.66 8.62 4.79
C VAL A 130 7.82 9.39 5.40
N ASP A 131 8.98 9.39 4.76
CA ASP A 131 10.16 10.14 5.21
C ASP A 131 9.85 11.63 5.35
N HIS A 132 9.16 12.22 4.37
CA HIS A 132 8.77 13.63 4.40
C HIS A 132 7.81 13.95 5.55
N ILE A 133 6.80 13.12 5.77
CA ILE A 133 5.85 13.29 6.88
C ILE A 133 6.59 13.19 8.22
N LEU A 134 7.44 12.17 8.38
CA LEU A 134 8.18 11.93 9.62
C LEU A 134 9.18 13.04 9.93
N ALA A 135 9.82 13.63 8.90
CA ALA A 135 10.74 14.76 9.07
C ALA A 135 10.06 16.00 9.67
N SER A 136 8.75 16.15 9.46
CA SER A 136 7.94 17.24 10.00
C SER A 136 7.13 16.85 11.25
N ALA A 137 7.09 15.57 11.59
CA ALA A 137 6.30 15.03 12.69
C ALA A 137 7.10 14.97 13.99
N LYS A 138 6.39 15.06 15.12
CA LYS A 138 6.97 14.78 16.43
C LYS A 138 7.03 13.27 16.65
N VAL A 139 8.23 12.69 16.46
CA VAL A 139 8.48 11.28 16.74
C VAL A 139 8.85 11.09 18.21
N THR A 140 8.21 10.14 18.89
CA THR A 140 8.51 9.79 20.29
C THR A 140 8.70 8.29 20.44
N ASP A 141 9.80 7.88 21.06
CA ASP A 141 10.04 6.48 21.39
C ASP A 141 9.25 6.07 22.64
N LYS A 142 8.42 5.03 22.49
CA LYS A 142 7.71 4.42 23.61
C LYS A 142 8.26 3.03 23.85
N LYS A 143 8.81 2.80 25.05
CA LYS A 143 9.18 1.45 25.48
C LYS A 143 7.90 0.65 25.72
N VAL A 144 7.70 -0.38 24.91
CA VAL A 144 6.56 -1.31 24.99
C VAL A 144 7.07 -2.68 25.43
N SER A 145 6.29 -3.37 26.25
CA SER A 145 6.60 -4.75 26.61
C SER A 145 6.29 -5.68 25.44
N TYR A 146 6.91 -6.86 25.42
CA TYR A 146 6.60 -7.89 24.42
C TYR A 146 5.12 -8.29 24.46
N GLU A 147 4.53 -8.39 25.65
CA GLU A 147 3.12 -8.73 25.82
C GLU A 147 2.19 -7.67 25.24
N ASP A 148 2.52 -6.39 25.41
CA ASP A 148 1.72 -5.28 24.86
C ASP A 148 1.82 -5.24 23.34
N LEU A 149 3.02 -5.47 22.78
CA LEU A 149 3.21 -5.58 21.33
C LEU A 149 2.37 -6.69 20.72
N LEU A 150 2.30 -7.86 21.38
CA LEU A 150 1.52 -8.99 20.88
C LEU A 150 0.02 -8.69 20.88
N LYS A 151 -0.48 -8.08 21.96
CA LYS A 151 -1.89 -7.67 22.06
C LYS A 151 -2.25 -6.65 20.99
N GLU A 152 -1.38 -5.69 20.73
CA GLU A 152 -1.61 -4.65 19.73
C GLU A 152 -1.60 -5.21 18.30
N GLN A 153 -0.70 -6.16 17.98
CA GLN A 153 -0.73 -6.86 16.69
C GLN A 153 -2.00 -7.70 16.50
N GLN A 154 -2.46 -8.40 17.56
CA GLN A 154 -3.69 -9.18 17.49
C GLN A 154 -4.92 -8.30 17.26
N ALA A 155 -4.98 -7.12 17.89
CA ALA A 155 -6.06 -6.15 17.68
C ALA A 155 -6.09 -5.62 16.23
N ARG A 156 -4.93 -5.38 15.62
CA ARG A 156 -4.81 -4.92 14.21
C ARG A 156 -5.15 -5.99 13.17
N GLN A 157 -5.20 -7.27 13.55
CA GLN A 157 -5.59 -8.36 12.65
C GLN A 157 -7.10 -8.67 12.70
N GLN A 158 -7.84 -8.05 13.63
CA GLN A 158 -9.26 -8.33 13.90
C GLN A 158 -10.20 -7.17 13.55
N GLY A 159 -9.67 -6.07 13.02
CA GLY A 159 -10.44 -4.92 12.51
C GLY A 159 -9.89 -4.48 11.17
#